data_AF-A0A024V2A1-F1
#
_entry.id   AF-A0A024V2A1-F1
#
_cell.length_a   1.000
_cell.length_b   1.000
_cell.length_c   1.000
_cell.angle_alpha   90.00
_cell.angle_beta   90.00
_cell.angle_gamma   90.00
#
_symmetry.space_group_name_H-M   'P 1'
#
loop_
_entity.id
_entity.type
_entity.pdbx_description
1 polymer ?
#
loop_
_entity_poly.entity_id
_entity_poly.type
_entity_poly.pdbx_seq_one_letter_code
_entity_poly.pdbx_strand_id
1 'polypeptide(L)' 'MPKFNFFPHVNFLAYIKKISIRYNPCGTYNDNCRKLIHLIENKQKKDKFLNLDYKLELIELENEKSIEI' A
#
# COMPACT_ATOMS: atom_id res chain seq x y z
N MET A 1 11.19 30.62 -19.62
CA MET A 1 9.89 30.28 -19.01
C MET A 1 10.13 29.22 -17.94
N PRO A 2 9.65 29.38 -16.70
CA PRO A 2 9.71 28.30 -15.72
C PRO A 2 8.73 27.22 -16.14
N LYS A 3 9.19 25.97 -16.23
CA LYS A 3 8.32 24.82 -16.49
C LYS A 3 7.46 24.58 -15.24
N PHE A 4 6.22 25.07 -15.27
CA PHE A 4 5.24 24.79 -14.23
C PHE A 4 4.90 23.30 -14.29
N ASN A 5 5.36 22.53 -13.30
CA ASN A 5 5.01 21.12 -13.19
C ASN A 5 3.69 21.03 -12.42
N PHE A 6 2.56 21.03 -13.13
CA PHE A 6 1.21 21.00 -12.54
C PHE A 6 0.95 19.74 -11.70
N PHE A 7 1.77 18.71 -11.90
CA PHE A 7 1.78 17.49 -11.11
C PHE A 7 3.23 17.21 -10.73
N PRO A 8 3.75 17.77 -9.61
CA PRO A 8 4.97 17.22 -9.03
C PRO A 8 4.79 15.70 -8.88
N HIS A 9 5.84 14.90 -8.99
CA HIS A 9 5.75 13.44 -8.78
C HIS A 9 5.33 13.15 -7.33
N VAL A 10 4.04 13.29 -7.03
CA VAL A 10 3.46 12.98 -5.74
C VAL A 10 3.42 11.46 -5.64
N ASN A 11 3.67 10.93 -4.45
CA ASN A 11 3.66 9.50 -4.26
C ASN A 11 2.31 8.92 -4.68
N PHE A 12 2.30 7.79 -5.39
CA PHE A 12 1.09 7.08 -5.78
C PHE A 12 0.13 6.87 -4.59
N LEU A 13 0.65 6.52 -3.41
CA LEU A 13 -0.12 6.33 -2.18
C LEU A 13 -0.81 7.61 -1.66
N ALA A 14 -0.38 8.80 -2.07
CA ALA A 14 -1.06 10.05 -1.71
C ALA A 14 -2.39 10.24 -2.47
N TYR A 15 -2.56 9.53 -3.59
CA TYR A 15 -3.80 9.57 -4.39
C TYR A 15 -4.81 8.49 -3.98
N ILE A 16 -4.40 7.57 -3.12
CA ILE A 16 -5.24 6.45 -2.71
C ILE A 16 -5.92 6.79 -1.40
N LYS A 17 -7.24 6.59 -1.37
CA LYS A 17 -8.05 6.80 -0.17
C LYS A 17 -7.99 5.60 0.76
N LYS A 18 -8.01 4.38 0.22
CA LYS A 18 -8.07 3.15 1.00
C LYS A 18 -7.25 2.05 0.34
N ILE A 19 -6.54 1.24 1.12
CA ILE A 19 -5.92 0.00 0.67
C ILE A 19 -6.33 -1.11 1.63
N SER A 20 -6.89 -2.19 1.09
CA SER A 20 -7.14 -3.43 1.82
C SER A 20 -6.24 -4.53 1.28
N ILE A 21 -5.38 -5.09 2.13
CA ILE A 21 -4.48 -6.19 1.78
C ILE A 21 -4.94 -7.43 2.54
N ARG A 22 -5.36 -8.45 1.81
CA ARG A 22 -5.69 -9.77 2.35
C ARG A 22 -4.64 -10.78 1.89
N TYR A 23 -3.86 -11.34 2.81
CA TYR A 23 -2.79 -12.27 2.44
C TYR A 23 -2.50 -13.33 3.50
N ASN A 24 -1.96 -14.48 3.06
CA ASN A 24 -1.52 -15.55 3.95
C ASN A 24 -0.03 -15.38 4.31
N PRO A 25 0.35 -15.13 5.57
CA PRO A 25 1.76 -14.93 5.92
C PRO A 25 2.64 -16.16 5.67
N CYS A 26 2.07 -17.36 5.68
CA CYS A 26 2.77 -18.63 5.43
C CYS A 26 2.67 -19.12 3.97
N GLY A 27 1.84 -18.46 3.14
CA GLY A 27 1.64 -18.85 1.74
C GLY A 27 2.87 -18.61 0.86
N THR A 28 3.05 -19.46 -0.14
CA THR A 28 4.12 -19.29 -1.14
C THR A 28 3.89 -18.04 -1.98
N TYR A 29 4.94 -17.28 -2.34
CA TYR A 29 4.86 -16.06 -3.18
C TYR A 29 4.16 -14.84 -2.54
N ASN A 30 4.41 -14.53 -1.27
CA ASN A 30 3.83 -13.34 -0.58
C ASN A 30 4.81 -12.20 -0.32
N ASP A 31 5.99 -12.24 -0.92
CA ASP A 31 7.01 -11.21 -0.71
C ASP A 31 6.59 -9.84 -1.24
N ASN A 32 5.75 -9.78 -2.27
CA ASN A 32 5.21 -8.52 -2.79
C ASN A 32 4.21 -7.88 -1.81
N CYS A 33 3.34 -8.68 -1.20
CA CYS A 33 2.43 -8.19 -0.15
C CYS A 33 3.24 -7.67 1.04
N ARG A 34 4.24 -8.43 1.51
CA ARG A 34 5.12 -8.01 2.61
C ARG A 34 5.88 -6.71 2.29
N LYS A 35 6.42 -6.57 1.07
CA LYS A 35 7.09 -5.34 0.62
C LYS A 35 6.13 -4.15 0.59
N LEU A 36 4.90 -4.34 0.11
CA LEU A 36 3.88 -3.29 0.08
C LEU A 36 3.48 -2.84 1.49
N ILE A 37 3.20 -3.80 2.38
CA ILE A 37 2.90 -3.55 3.80
C ILE A 37 4.02 -2.73 4.44
N HIS A 38 5.27 -3.18 4.28
CA HIS A 38 6.42 -2.50 4.86
C HIS A 38 6.61 -1.08 4.31
N LEU A 39 6.32 -0.87 3.02
CA LEU A 39 6.40 0.45 2.40
C LEU A 39 5.30 1.40 2.90
N ILE A 40 4.07 0.90 3.08
CA ILE A 40 2.95 1.68 3.64
C ILE A 40 3.27 2.07 5.08
N GLU A 41 3.66 1.11 5.93
CA GLU A 41 3.96 1.36 7.35
C GLU A 41 5.15 2.32 7.52
N ASN A 42 6.24 2.15 6.77
CA ASN A 42 7.40 3.04 6.87
C ASN A 42 7.10 4.46 6.40
N LYS A 43 6.18 4.65 5.44
CA LYS A 43 5.82 5.97 4.93
C LYS A 43 4.70 6.64 5.74
N GLN A 44 3.76 5.87 6.30
CA GLN A 44 2.79 6.38 7.27
C GLN A 44 3.49 6.89 8.53
N LYS A 45 4.51 6.18 9.05
CA LYS A 45 5.37 6.66 10.16
C LYS A 45 6.11 7.97 9.86
N LYS A 46 6.23 8.35 8.59
CA LYS A 46 6.89 9.60 8.15
C LYS A 46 5.88 10.71 7.84
N ASP A 47 4.62 10.56 8.27
CA ASP A 47 3.51 11.49 8.04
C ASP A 47 3.25 11.86 6.57
N LYS A 48 3.70 11.02 5.63
CA LYS A 48 3.58 11.33 4.20
C LYS A 48 2.17 11.07 3.64
N PHE A 49 1.36 10.25 4.31
CA PHE A 49 0.04 9.83 3.86
C PHE A 49 -0.99 9.88 4.99
N LEU A 50 -1.24 11.07 5.53
CA LEU A 50 -2.18 11.29 6.65
C LEU A 50 -3.61 10.77 6.39
N ASN A 51 -4.01 10.61 5.13
CA ASN A 51 -5.39 10.28 4.75
C ASN A 51 -5.58 8.87 4.18
N LEU A 52 -4.53 8.03 4.19
CA LEU A 52 -4.61 6.67 3.64
C LEU A 52 -5.23 5.72 4.67
N ASP A 53 -6.47 5.26 4.43
CA ASP A 53 -7.13 4.21 5.20
C ASP A 53 -6.52 2.84 4.84
N TYR A 54 -5.82 2.21 5.78
CA TYR A 54 -5.09 0.97 5.52
C TYR A 54 -5.64 -0.17 6.38
N LYS A 55 -6.07 -1.25 5.73
CA LYS A 55 -6.56 -2.47 6.38
C LYS A 55 -5.70 -3.68 5.99
N LEU A 56 -5.25 -4.42 6.99
CA LEU A 56 -4.54 -5.68 6.82
C LEU A 56 -5.42 -6.83 7.33
N GLU A 57 -5.66 -7.83 6.49
CA GLU A 57 -6.34 -9.07 6.86
C GLU A 57 -5.43 -10.28 6.59
N LEU A 58 -5.21 -11.09 7.61
CA LEU A 58 -4.47 -12.34 7.48
C LEU A 58 -5.44 -13.47 7.18
N ILE A 59 -5.14 -14.29 6.18
CA ILE A 59 -5.95 -15.45 5.81
C ILE A 59 -5.15 -16.75 5.88
N GLU A 60 -5.82 -17.84 6.25
CA GLU A 60 -5.20 -19.16 6.42
C GLU A 60 -5.14 -19.96 5.12
N LEU A 61 -6.04 -19.69 4.16
CA LEU A 61 -6.14 -20.41 2.89
C LEU A 61 -5.37 -19.68 1.77
N GLU A 62 -4.65 -20.44 0.95
CA GLU A 62 -3.77 -19.90 -0.10
C GLU A 62 -4.53 -19.27 -1.28
N ASN A 63 -5.84 -19.55 -1.40
CA ASN A 63 -6.66 -19.24 -2.57
C ASN A 63 -7.27 -17.82 -2.60
N GLU A 64 -7.15 -17.01 -1.55
CA GLU A 64 -7.88 -15.72 -1.44
C GLU A 64 -6.96 -14.50 -1.25
N LYS A 65 -5.78 -14.48 -1.88
CA LYS A 65 -4.94 -13.28 -1.87
C LYS A 65 -5.63 -12.18 -2.68
N SER A 66 -5.93 -11.04 -2.06
CA SER A 66 -6.49 -9.89 -2.75
C SER A 66 -5.86 -8.59 -2.27
N ILE A 67 -5.70 -7.66 -3.20
CA ILE A 67 -5.32 -6.28 -2.94
C ILE A 67 -6.41 -5.42 -3.57
N GLU A 68 -7.11 -4.66 -2.74
CA GLU A 68 -8.13 -3.70 -3.16
C GLU A 68 -7.61 -2.29 -2.88
N ILE A 69 -7.70 -1.42 -3.89
CA ILE A 69 -7.17 -0.04 -3.91
C ILE A 69 -8.29 0.93 -4.31
#